data_AF-A0A5J4TBF9-F1
#
_entry.id   AF-A0A5J4TBF9-F1
#
_cell.length_a   1.000
_cell.length_b   1.000
_cell.length_c   1.000
_cell.angle_alpha   90.00
_cell.angle_beta   90.00
_cell.angle_gamma   90.00
#
_symmetry.space_group_name_H-M   'P 1'
#
loop_
_entity.id
_entity.type
_entity.pdbx_description
1 polymer ?
#
loop_
_entity_poly.entity_id
_entity_poly.type
_entity_poly.pdbx_seq_one_letter_code
_entity_poly.pdbx_strand_id
1 'polypeptide(L)'
;VNLNDVTIRECKSQTNTSKPYEQSGFGGGIFINGQTPYVVSSRGLNFKGMKFDRNKADKYGQSMYVVMSKLKEFCLLGIAGEYVKGNYSDFHSDPKELMGCNLDYKFFHLSQIDIEGTQQYLEEIWNVPYGQIWHVSNREFGLYPGSDQSGCAAFDSPCESIQYAIDEISIQKELSPTTPTSEKRIGITENGYDLLTPYNFSPSQIHTNLIKIMKQLYGTPYSMSGQAEIKIKKGGSSSTIENGESGWIQATNGLQLRMYEINITTNQSILTIPVIYVQDSNTLLELNTIIFSGINLSTTAATGAKGIIHINVNNQHLIAHSSVFENITIEGEGGNAIRFDNNINSTITASISNCSFKNINAKADS
;
A
#
# COMPACT_ATOMS: atom_id res chain seq x y z
N VAL A 1 22.33 -16.86 2.96
CA VAL A 1 22.28 -17.98 1.98
C VAL A 1 21.05 -17.75 1.13
N ASN A 2 21.16 -17.77 -0.20
CA ASN A 2 20.01 -17.58 -1.08
C ASN A 2 19.48 -18.95 -1.50
N LEU A 3 18.30 -19.36 -1.00
CA LEU A 3 17.75 -20.71 -1.14
C LEU A 3 16.66 -20.78 -2.22
N ASN A 4 16.81 -20.03 -3.31
CA ASN A 4 15.79 -19.83 -4.35
C ASN A 4 15.30 -21.09 -5.10
N ASP A 5 15.95 -22.25 -4.91
CA ASP A 5 15.55 -23.51 -5.53
C ASP A 5 15.80 -24.70 -4.59
N VAL A 6 15.23 -24.62 -3.39
CA VAL A 6 15.28 -25.70 -2.40
C VAL A 6 13.88 -26.22 -2.14
N THR A 7 13.72 -27.54 -2.28
CA THR A 7 12.50 -28.26 -1.90
C THR A 7 12.77 -29.09 -0.65
N ILE A 8 12.01 -28.83 0.41
CA ILE A 8 12.00 -29.64 1.64
C ILE A 8 10.66 -30.33 1.72
N ARG A 9 10.68 -31.66 1.61
CA ARG A 9 9.47 -32.44 1.50
C ARG A 9 9.53 -33.72 2.32
N GLU A 10 8.36 -34.12 2.81
CA GLU A 10 8.15 -35.37 3.56
C GLU A 10 9.07 -35.51 4.79
N CYS A 11 9.57 -34.40 5.33
CA CYS A 11 10.35 -34.41 6.55
C CYS A 11 9.44 -34.53 7.78
N LYS A 12 9.93 -35.16 8.83
CA LYS A 12 9.19 -35.35 10.08
C LYS A 12 10.02 -34.97 11.31
N SER A 13 9.54 -34.03 12.11
CA SER A 13 10.08 -33.72 13.43
C SER A 13 9.28 -34.45 14.49
N GLN A 14 9.94 -35.33 15.25
CA GLN A 14 9.30 -36.17 16.27
C GLN A 14 9.63 -35.69 17.68
N THR A 15 8.66 -35.80 18.59
CA THR A 15 8.87 -35.50 20.00
C THR A 15 9.71 -36.60 20.63
N ASN A 16 10.76 -36.21 21.35
CA ASN A 16 11.58 -37.12 22.15
C ASN A 16 11.28 -36.91 23.63
N THR A 17 10.60 -37.88 24.25
CA THR A 17 10.19 -37.81 25.66
C THR A 17 11.37 -37.88 26.64
N SER A 18 12.57 -38.23 26.17
CA SER A 18 13.82 -38.19 26.95
C SER A 18 14.54 -36.84 26.86
N LYS A 19 13.99 -35.86 26.12
CA LYS A 19 14.54 -34.52 25.98
C LYS A 19 13.62 -33.49 26.62
N PRO A 20 14.17 -32.35 27.08
CA PRO A 20 13.37 -31.19 27.45
C PRO A 20 12.42 -30.77 26.34
N TYR A 21 11.29 -30.18 26.72
CA TYR A 21 10.17 -29.87 25.82
C TYR A 21 10.62 -29.09 24.58
N GLU A 22 11.48 -28.10 24.73
CA GLU A 22 11.91 -27.19 23.67
C GLU A 22 12.85 -27.83 22.64
N GLN A 23 13.40 -29.01 22.91
CA GLN A 23 14.51 -29.59 22.12
C GLN A 23 14.07 -30.55 21.02
N SER A 24 12.77 -30.83 20.88
CA SER A 24 12.28 -31.80 19.88
C SER A 24 10.82 -31.56 19.48
N GLY A 25 10.45 -32.01 18.28
CA GLY A 25 9.07 -32.03 17.77
C GLY A 25 8.61 -30.77 17.04
N PHE A 26 9.46 -29.75 16.88
CA PHE A 26 9.15 -28.51 16.15
C PHE A 26 9.76 -28.53 14.74
N GLY A 27 9.15 -27.79 13.80
CA GLY A 27 9.76 -27.48 12.51
C GLY A 27 10.02 -28.71 11.65
N GLY A 28 8.96 -29.30 11.08
CA GLY A 28 9.03 -30.60 10.41
C GLY A 28 10.07 -30.68 9.29
N GLY A 29 10.27 -29.58 8.57
CA GLY A 29 11.36 -29.40 7.62
C GLY A 29 12.52 -28.54 8.15
N ILE A 30 12.20 -27.39 8.75
CA ILE A 30 13.18 -26.44 9.27
C ILE A 30 12.82 -26.00 10.68
N PHE A 31 13.79 -26.06 11.58
CA PHE A 31 13.74 -25.37 12.86
C PHE A 31 14.85 -24.30 12.89
N ILE A 32 14.48 -23.04 13.06
CA ILE A 32 15.42 -21.92 13.12
C ILE A 32 15.51 -21.44 14.56
N ASN A 33 16.72 -21.55 15.11
CA ASN A 33 17.10 -20.90 16.36
C ASN A 33 18.48 -20.24 16.19
N GLY A 34 18.72 -19.18 16.94
CA GLY A 34 20.01 -18.48 16.95
C GLY A 34 20.45 -18.20 18.37
N GLN A 35 21.69 -18.59 18.71
CA GLN A 35 22.30 -18.22 20.00
C GLN A 35 22.62 -16.71 20.06
N THR A 36 22.80 -16.08 18.91
CA THR A 36 23.00 -14.64 18.76
C THR A 36 21.78 -13.98 18.12
N PRO A 37 21.48 -12.72 18.46
CA PRO A 37 20.41 -11.98 17.81
C PRO A 37 20.63 -11.91 16.30
N TYR A 38 19.63 -12.34 15.53
CA TYR A 38 19.66 -12.23 14.08
C TYR A 38 19.65 -10.76 13.64
N VAL A 39 20.60 -10.37 12.80
CA VAL A 39 20.69 -9.03 12.22
C VAL A 39 19.82 -8.98 10.96
N VAL A 40 18.59 -8.51 11.10
CA VAL A 40 17.56 -8.51 10.04
C VAL A 40 18.01 -7.74 8.79
N SER A 41 18.78 -6.66 8.96
CA SER A 41 19.33 -5.86 7.84
C SER A 41 20.35 -6.61 6.98
N SER A 42 20.91 -7.72 7.46
CA SER A 42 21.77 -8.58 6.64
C SER A 42 21.01 -9.28 5.52
N ARG A 43 19.68 -9.42 5.65
CA ARG A 43 18.81 -10.21 4.76
C ARG A 43 19.36 -11.62 4.48
N GLY A 44 20.13 -12.17 5.44
CA GLY A 44 20.87 -13.42 5.29
C GLY A 44 19.97 -14.66 5.31
N LEU A 45 18.85 -14.57 6.04
CA LEU A 45 17.73 -15.51 5.97
C LEU A 45 16.77 -15.06 4.87
N ASN A 46 16.68 -15.86 3.81
CA ASN A 46 15.82 -15.58 2.67
C ASN A 46 15.28 -16.91 2.11
N PHE A 47 14.00 -17.15 2.37
CA PHE A 47 13.27 -18.35 1.97
C PHE A 47 12.45 -18.15 0.69
N LYS A 48 12.64 -17.03 -0.04
CA LYS A 48 12.02 -16.81 -1.35
C LYS A 48 12.30 -18.00 -2.27
N GLY A 49 11.28 -18.45 -3.00
CA GLY A 49 11.39 -19.56 -3.95
C GLY A 49 11.44 -20.97 -3.33
N MET A 50 11.56 -21.11 -2.01
CA MET A 50 11.56 -22.43 -1.36
C MET A 50 10.19 -23.11 -1.44
N LYS A 51 10.21 -24.43 -1.55
CA LYS A 51 9.01 -25.27 -1.57
C LYS A 51 8.99 -26.19 -0.36
N PHE A 52 7.93 -26.08 0.44
CA PHE A 52 7.58 -27.02 1.49
C PHE A 52 6.46 -27.94 0.99
N ASP A 53 6.63 -29.25 1.12
CA ASP A 53 5.64 -30.24 0.69
C ASP A 53 5.51 -31.38 1.71
N ARG A 54 4.32 -31.57 2.28
CA ARG A 54 3.99 -32.72 3.15
C ARG A 54 4.95 -32.94 4.33
N ASN A 55 5.55 -31.87 4.86
CA ASN A 55 6.33 -31.94 6.10
C ASN A 55 5.39 -32.08 7.31
N LYS A 56 5.89 -32.69 8.38
CA LYS A 56 5.12 -32.89 9.62
C LYS A 56 5.96 -32.60 10.85
N ALA A 57 5.34 -31.97 11.84
CA ALA A 57 5.91 -31.77 13.17
C ALA A 57 4.93 -32.30 14.23
N ASP A 58 5.44 -33.06 15.20
CA ASP A 58 4.62 -33.55 16.32
C ASP A 58 4.09 -32.40 17.20
N LYS A 59 4.75 -31.23 17.20
CA LYS A 59 4.33 -30.00 17.90
C LYS A 59 3.89 -28.91 16.91
N TYR A 60 4.74 -27.93 16.64
CA TYR A 60 4.41 -26.71 15.89
C TYR A 60 5.32 -26.50 14.67
N GLY A 61 4.81 -25.75 13.69
CA GLY A 61 5.50 -25.49 12.44
C GLY A 61 5.68 -26.77 11.63
N GLN A 62 4.61 -27.23 10.97
CA GLN A 62 4.63 -28.47 10.19
C GLN A 62 5.76 -28.45 9.15
N SER A 63 6.03 -27.28 8.57
CA SER A 63 7.14 -27.07 7.65
C SER A 63 8.28 -26.30 8.31
N MET A 64 7.99 -25.13 8.89
CA MET A 64 9.01 -24.28 9.49
C MET A 64 8.57 -23.77 10.85
N TYR A 65 9.51 -23.77 11.78
CA TYR A 65 9.34 -23.20 13.10
C TYR A 65 10.51 -22.27 13.45
N VAL A 66 10.20 -21.03 13.84
CA VAL A 66 11.22 -19.97 14.03
C VAL A 66 11.19 -19.42 15.45
N VAL A 67 12.36 -19.40 16.11
CA VAL A 67 12.55 -18.76 17.43
C VAL A 67 13.56 -17.64 17.28
N MET A 68 13.10 -16.40 17.42
CA MET A 68 13.98 -15.22 17.42
C MET A 68 13.32 -14.00 18.06
N SER A 69 14.12 -13.16 18.71
CA SER A 69 13.66 -11.90 19.31
C SER A 69 13.31 -10.80 18.31
N LYS A 70 13.68 -11.00 17.03
CA LYS A 70 13.41 -10.10 15.90
C LYS A 70 12.45 -10.72 14.89
N LEU A 71 11.54 -11.57 15.36
CA LEU A 71 10.62 -12.32 14.51
C LEU A 71 9.69 -11.39 13.74
N LYS A 72 9.22 -10.33 14.40
CA LYS A 72 8.34 -9.33 13.80
C LYS A 72 9.02 -8.62 12.63
N GLU A 73 10.21 -8.06 12.85
CA GLU A 73 10.95 -7.38 11.78
C GLU A 73 11.31 -8.35 10.65
N PHE A 74 11.66 -9.60 10.97
CA PHE A 74 11.96 -10.60 9.95
C PHE A 74 10.76 -10.95 9.07
N CYS A 75 9.57 -11.14 9.67
CA CYS A 75 8.35 -11.46 8.94
C CYS A 75 7.84 -10.28 8.10
N LEU A 76 8.03 -9.04 8.56
CA LEU A 76 7.60 -7.84 7.84
C LEU A 76 8.50 -7.47 6.65
N LEU A 77 9.70 -8.05 6.53
CA LEU A 77 10.60 -7.78 5.41
C LEU A 77 9.93 -8.05 4.05
N GLY A 78 10.07 -7.10 3.13
CA GLY A 78 9.50 -7.18 1.78
C GLY A 78 7.97 -7.12 1.79
N ILE A 79 7.33 -7.85 0.88
CA ILE A 79 5.86 -7.85 0.71
C ILE A 79 5.25 -9.19 1.13
N ALA A 80 4.22 -9.14 1.97
CA ALA A 80 3.43 -10.26 2.43
C ALA A 80 4.29 -11.45 2.90
N GLY A 81 5.27 -11.21 3.76
CA GLY A 81 6.14 -12.26 4.29
C GLY A 81 7.14 -12.80 3.27
N GLU A 82 7.48 -12.04 2.23
CA GLU A 82 8.29 -12.47 1.08
C GLU A 82 9.53 -13.27 1.45
N TYR A 83 10.25 -12.83 2.48
CA TYR A 83 11.50 -13.46 2.93
C TYR A 83 11.30 -14.75 3.74
N VAL A 84 10.07 -15.05 4.17
CA VAL A 84 9.73 -16.14 5.10
C VAL A 84 8.83 -17.19 4.46
N LYS A 85 7.89 -16.77 3.59
CA LYS A 85 6.74 -17.60 3.18
C LYS A 85 7.07 -18.77 2.25
N GLY A 86 8.15 -18.71 1.46
CA GLY A 86 8.40 -19.72 0.42
C GLY A 86 7.20 -19.88 -0.53
N ASN A 87 6.65 -21.09 -0.62
CA ASN A 87 5.45 -21.42 -1.40
C ASN A 87 4.13 -21.34 -0.60
N TYR A 88 4.15 -20.87 0.65
CA TYR A 88 2.95 -20.70 1.47
C TYR A 88 1.97 -19.72 0.81
N SER A 89 0.68 -20.06 0.84
CA SER A 89 -0.40 -19.24 0.33
C SER A 89 -1.32 -18.80 1.46
N ASP A 90 -1.44 -17.48 1.63
CA ASP A 90 -2.33 -16.83 2.60
C ASP A 90 -3.82 -17.24 2.44
N PHE A 91 -4.20 -17.83 1.30
CA PHE A 91 -5.57 -18.29 1.03
C PHE A 91 -5.76 -19.81 1.07
N HIS A 92 -4.69 -20.59 0.95
CA HIS A 92 -4.79 -22.03 0.67
C HIS A 92 -3.93 -22.91 1.57
N SER A 93 -2.88 -22.38 2.19
CA SER A 93 -2.03 -23.15 3.10
C SER A 93 -2.66 -23.25 4.49
N ASP A 94 -2.30 -24.31 5.23
CA ASP A 94 -2.64 -24.43 6.65
C ASP A 94 -1.71 -23.50 7.46
N PRO A 95 -2.24 -22.56 8.27
CA PRO A 95 -1.43 -21.67 9.11
C PRO A 95 -0.41 -22.40 9.99
N LYS A 96 -0.67 -23.65 10.36
CA LYS A 96 0.26 -24.49 11.14
C LYS A 96 1.53 -24.86 10.40
N GLU A 97 1.61 -24.65 9.09
CA GLU A 97 2.83 -24.88 8.31
C GLU A 97 3.98 -23.99 8.77
N LEU A 98 3.69 -22.72 9.02
CA LEU A 98 4.66 -21.68 9.35
C LEU A 98 4.32 -21.05 10.70
N MET A 99 5.07 -21.42 11.73
CA MET A 99 4.85 -20.93 13.09
C MET A 99 6.14 -20.40 13.72
N GLY A 100 6.02 -19.64 14.80
CA GLY A 100 7.18 -19.22 15.55
C GLY A 100 6.88 -18.53 16.88
N CYS A 101 7.97 -18.21 17.56
CA CYS A 101 8.01 -17.54 18.85
C CYS A 101 8.86 -16.27 18.74
N ASN A 102 8.27 -15.13 19.14
CA ASN A 102 9.04 -13.90 19.35
C ASN A 102 9.73 -13.94 20.73
N LEU A 103 10.74 -14.81 20.86
CA LEU A 103 11.55 -14.98 22.06
C LEU A 103 13.04 -14.98 21.73
N ASP A 104 13.83 -14.45 22.66
CA ASP A 104 15.26 -14.73 22.69
C ASP A 104 15.47 -16.22 23.02
N TYR A 105 16.34 -16.88 22.26
CA TYR A 105 16.61 -18.31 22.38
C TYR A 105 17.01 -18.72 23.80
N LYS A 106 17.69 -17.84 24.56
CA LYS A 106 18.07 -18.13 25.96
C LYS A 106 16.86 -18.37 26.87
N PHE A 107 15.69 -17.82 26.52
CA PHE A 107 14.44 -18.01 27.26
C PHE A 107 13.61 -19.17 26.71
N PHE A 108 13.80 -19.55 25.44
CA PHE A 108 13.13 -20.71 24.83
C PHE A 108 13.42 -22.02 25.59
N HIS A 109 14.57 -22.12 26.28
CA HIS A 109 14.91 -23.27 27.11
C HIS A 109 14.28 -23.29 28.51
N LEU A 110 13.64 -22.21 28.95
CA LEU A 110 13.31 -22.06 30.37
C LEU A 110 11.88 -22.49 30.71
N SER A 111 10.93 -22.41 29.76
CA SER A 111 9.51 -22.60 30.09
C SER A 111 8.71 -23.06 28.88
N GLN A 112 8.13 -24.26 28.97
CA GLN A 112 7.12 -24.74 28.03
C GLN A 112 5.92 -23.79 27.98
N ILE A 113 5.51 -23.25 29.14
CA ILE A 113 4.38 -22.33 29.26
C ILE A 113 4.64 -21.06 28.46
N ASP A 114 5.87 -20.53 28.49
CA ASP A 114 6.23 -19.32 27.75
C ASP A 114 6.27 -19.60 26.25
N ILE A 115 6.80 -20.76 25.86
CA ILE A 115 6.80 -21.21 24.46
C ILE A 115 5.37 -21.32 23.94
N GLU A 116 4.49 -22.04 24.65
CA GLU A 116 3.10 -22.23 24.27
C GLU A 116 2.29 -20.94 24.29
N GLY A 117 2.56 -20.05 25.25
CA GLY A 117 1.85 -18.77 25.39
C GLY A 117 2.27 -17.68 24.40
N THR A 118 3.35 -17.88 23.64
CA THR A 118 3.88 -16.88 22.68
C THR A 118 3.98 -17.41 21.24
N GLN A 119 3.53 -18.66 21.02
CA GLN A 119 3.36 -19.20 19.68
C GLN A 119 2.43 -18.32 18.86
N GLN A 120 2.77 -18.11 17.60
CA GLN A 120 1.87 -17.51 16.64
C GLN A 120 2.10 -18.06 15.24
N TYR A 121 1.08 -17.96 14.40
CA TYR A 121 1.23 -18.20 12.97
C TYR A 121 2.03 -17.04 12.39
N LEU A 122 3.04 -17.34 11.57
CA LEU A 122 3.87 -16.26 11.03
C LEU A 122 3.07 -15.35 10.09
N GLU A 123 1.99 -15.87 9.49
CA GLU A 123 1.04 -15.10 8.68
C GLU A 123 0.41 -13.94 9.44
N GLU A 124 0.05 -14.14 10.70
CA GLU A 124 -0.53 -13.10 11.54
C GLU A 124 0.45 -11.95 11.79
N ILE A 125 1.76 -12.17 11.60
CA ILE A 125 2.79 -11.14 11.77
C ILE A 125 2.97 -10.33 10.48
N TRP A 126 3.16 -10.99 9.32
CA TRP A 126 3.44 -10.27 8.08
C TRP A 126 2.20 -9.65 7.43
N ASN A 127 1.01 -10.05 7.87
CA ASN A 127 -0.26 -9.46 7.47
C ASN A 127 -0.65 -8.28 8.38
N VAL A 128 0.31 -7.61 9.04
CA VAL A 128 0.06 -6.39 9.83
C VAL A 128 0.72 -5.18 9.15
N PRO A 129 -0.04 -4.09 8.86
CA PRO A 129 -1.50 -4.00 8.91
C PRO A 129 -2.15 -4.95 7.88
N TYR A 130 -3.40 -5.33 8.13
CA TYR A 130 -4.12 -6.29 7.29
C TYR A 130 -4.16 -5.86 5.83
N GLY A 131 -3.83 -6.78 4.92
CA GLY A 131 -3.68 -6.50 3.48
C GLY A 131 -2.46 -5.66 3.12
N GLN A 132 -1.58 -5.38 4.09
CA GLN A 132 -0.43 -4.48 3.99
C GLN A 132 -0.81 -3.08 3.49
N ILE A 133 -1.92 -2.57 4.02
CA ILE A 133 -2.47 -1.24 3.70
C ILE A 133 -2.24 -0.33 4.91
N TRP A 134 -1.45 0.73 4.74
CA TRP A 134 -1.24 1.73 5.79
C TRP A 134 -2.29 2.82 5.66
N HIS A 135 -3.09 2.98 6.70
CA HIS A 135 -4.25 3.85 6.67
C HIS A 135 -3.86 5.28 7.05
N VAL A 136 -4.52 6.26 6.43
CA VAL A 136 -4.36 7.69 6.73
C VAL A 136 -5.70 8.33 7.11
N SER A 137 -5.67 9.26 8.05
CA SER A 137 -6.83 10.02 8.52
C SER A 137 -6.37 11.33 9.15
N ASN A 138 -6.88 12.48 8.70
CA ASN A 138 -6.57 13.79 9.29
C ASN A 138 -7.83 14.63 9.53
N ARG A 139 -9.03 14.03 9.40
CA ARG A 139 -10.29 14.73 9.63
C ARG A 139 -10.58 14.81 11.12
N GLU A 140 -10.95 16.01 11.55
CA GLU A 140 -11.40 16.24 12.91
C GLU A 140 -12.62 15.36 13.23
N PHE A 141 -12.69 14.87 14.46
CA PHE A 141 -13.81 14.09 15.02
C PHE A 141 -14.06 12.70 14.42
N GLY A 142 -13.11 12.14 13.67
CA GLY A 142 -13.14 10.70 13.34
C GLY A 142 -13.02 9.82 14.58
N LEU A 143 -13.66 8.65 14.59
CA LEU A 143 -13.54 7.66 15.67
C LEU A 143 -12.09 7.32 16.00
N TYR A 144 -11.25 7.27 14.97
CA TYR A 144 -9.81 7.03 15.03
C TYR A 144 -9.09 8.18 14.32
N PRO A 145 -8.68 9.23 15.05
CA PRO A 145 -7.87 10.30 14.47
C PRO A 145 -6.50 9.74 14.09
N GLY A 146 -5.93 10.24 12.99
CA GLY A 146 -4.56 9.86 12.63
C GLY A 146 -3.54 10.51 13.54
N SER A 147 -2.41 9.82 13.69
CA SER A 147 -1.24 10.33 14.40
C SER A 147 0.03 9.82 13.73
N ASP A 148 0.91 10.73 13.36
CA ASP A 148 2.22 10.42 12.78
C ASP A 148 3.19 9.95 13.88
N GLN A 149 3.05 8.67 14.24
CA GLN A 149 3.88 7.97 15.21
C GLN A 149 4.32 6.61 14.68
N SER A 150 5.46 6.11 15.16
CA SER A 150 5.99 4.82 14.71
C SER A 150 4.98 3.70 15.00
N GLY A 151 4.74 2.86 14.00
CA GLY A 151 3.71 1.83 14.04
C GLY A 151 2.30 2.29 13.68
N CYS A 152 2.06 3.57 13.36
CA CYS A 152 0.79 3.97 12.73
C CYS A 152 0.64 3.21 11.41
N ALA A 153 -0.52 2.59 11.20
CA ALA A 153 -0.73 1.72 10.05
C ALA A 153 -2.17 1.22 9.96
N ALA A 154 -2.69 0.72 11.08
CA ALA A 154 -4.00 0.11 11.15
C ALA A 154 -5.11 1.13 10.96
N PHE A 155 -6.30 0.70 10.59
CA PHE A 155 -7.42 1.63 10.38
C PHE A 155 -7.94 2.27 11.67
N ASP A 156 -7.71 1.61 12.81
CA ASP A 156 -8.02 2.06 14.17
C ASP A 156 -6.83 2.78 14.84
N SER A 157 -5.69 2.84 14.16
CA SER A 157 -4.53 3.66 14.51
C SER A 157 -3.84 4.16 13.23
N PRO A 158 -4.53 5.00 12.44
CA PRO A 158 -4.02 5.47 11.16
C PRO A 158 -2.91 6.49 11.35
N CYS A 159 -2.08 6.67 10.32
CA CYS A 159 -1.16 7.80 10.25
C CYS A 159 -1.94 9.08 9.96
N GLU A 160 -1.39 10.23 10.35
CA GLU A 160 -2.01 11.53 10.07
C GLU A 160 -1.72 11.98 8.64
N SER A 161 -0.51 11.76 8.12
CA SER A 161 -0.11 12.22 6.79
C SER A 161 0.25 11.10 5.82
N ILE A 162 0.02 11.35 4.52
CA ILE A 162 0.40 10.44 3.43
C ILE A 162 1.92 10.20 3.40
N GLN A 163 2.73 11.26 3.60
CA GLN A 163 4.19 11.13 3.57
C GLN A 163 4.69 10.23 4.71
N TYR A 164 4.18 10.45 5.93
CA TYR A 164 4.59 9.63 7.07
C TYR A 164 4.20 8.17 6.88
N ALA A 165 2.99 7.89 6.40
CA ALA A 165 2.58 6.52 6.05
C ALA A 165 3.52 5.88 5.01
N ILE A 166 3.94 6.65 3.99
CA ILE A 166 4.90 6.19 2.98
C ILE A 166 6.25 5.85 3.61
N ASP A 167 6.75 6.67 4.52
CA ASP A 167 8.03 6.45 5.19
C ASP A 167 7.95 5.25 6.14
N GLU A 168 6.85 5.14 6.89
CA GLU A 168 6.59 4.02 7.80
C GLU A 168 6.51 2.68 7.05
N ILE A 169 5.89 2.65 5.85
CA ILE A 169 5.92 1.47 4.99
C ILE A 169 7.37 1.05 4.67
N SER A 170 8.23 2.00 4.27
CA SER A 170 9.64 1.69 3.98
C SER A 170 10.39 1.22 5.24
N ILE A 171 10.15 1.85 6.39
CA ILE A 171 10.78 1.48 7.66
C ILE A 171 10.40 0.05 8.05
N GLN A 172 9.11 -0.29 8.01
CA GLN A 172 8.63 -1.61 8.43
C GLN A 172 9.05 -2.72 7.45
N LYS A 173 9.04 -2.45 6.14
CA LYS A 173 9.30 -3.47 5.11
C LYS A 173 10.76 -3.56 4.69
N GLU A 174 11.49 -2.45 4.76
CA GLU A 174 12.84 -2.32 4.20
C GLU A 174 13.89 -1.84 5.21
N LEU A 175 13.48 -1.59 6.47
CA LEU A 175 14.31 -1.15 7.60
C LEU A 175 14.94 0.24 7.46
N SER A 176 14.46 1.04 6.51
CA SER A 176 14.94 2.39 6.24
C SER A 176 13.87 3.16 5.46
N PRO A 177 13.63 4.45 5.75
CA PRO A 177 12.63 5.25 5.03
C PRO A 177 12.93 5.37 3.53
N THR A 178 14.22 5.30 3.16
CA THR A 178 14.70 5.57 1.79
C THR A 178 15.00 4.33 0.96
N THR A 179 14.92 3.13 1.55
CA THR A 179 15.17 1.90 0.79
C THR A 179 13.95 1.62 -0.10
N PRO A 180 14.14 1.41 -1.42
CA PRO A 180 13.03 1.15 -2.32
C PRO A 180 12.28 -0.15 -1.97
N THR A 181 10.96 -0.12 -2.15
CA THR A 181 10.09 -1.30 -2.10
C THR A 181 9.36 -1.46 -3.44
N SER A 182 8.86 -2.67 -3.72
CA SER A 182 8.20 -2.96 -5.02
C SER A 182 6.81 -2.33 -5.13
N GLU A 183 6.10 -2.15 -4.03
CA GLU A 183 4.84 -1.43 -3.99
C GLU A 183 4.54 -0.83 -2.60
N LYS A 184 3.77 0.26 -2.59
CA LYS A 184 3.18 0.86 -1.39
C LYS A 184 1.66 0.97 -1.52
N ARG A 185 0.94 0.72 -0.42
CA ARG A 185 -0.53 0.75 -0.37
C ARG A 185 -0.98 1.69 0.74
N ILE A 186 -1.74 2.71 0.37
CA ILE A 186 -2.33 3.68 1.29
C ILE A 186 -3.83 3.43 1.36
N GLY A 187 -4.34 3.28 2.57
CA GLY A 187 -5.76 3.12 2.87
C GLY A 187 -6.38 4.44 3.31
N ILE A 188 -7.45 4.86 2.67
CA ILE A 188 -8.26 5.97 3.17
C ILE A 188 -9.31 5.38 4.13
N THR A 189 -9.28 5.80 5.39
CA THR A 189 -10.24 5.34 6.40
C THR A 189 -11.67 5.75 6.05
N GLU A 190 -12.64 5.14 6.73
CA GLU A 190 -14.06 5.51 6.57
C GLU A 190 -14.38 6.98 6.91
N ASN A 191 -13.56 7.61 7.77
CA ASN A 191 -13.68 9.03 8.09
C ASN A 191 -13.33 9.91 6.88
N GLY A 192 -12.55 9.37 5.95
CA GLY A 192 -11.96 10.07 4.80
C GLY A 192 -10.67 10.81 5.15
N TYR A 193 -10.16 11.56 4.18
CA TYR A 193 -8.93 12.32 4.27
C TYR A 193 -9.12 13.69 3.62
N ASP A 194 -8.55 14.72 4.23
CA ASP A 194 -8.53 16.07 3.67
C ASP A 194 -7.16 16.35 3.05
N LEU A 195 -7.13 16.52 1.73
CA LEU A 195 -5.93 16.93 1.02
C LEU A 195 -5.79 18.45 1.13
N LEU A 196 -4.95 18.88 2.09
CA LEU A 196 -4.76 20.29 2.41
C LEU A 196 -3.78 20.97 1.45
N THR A 197 -2.77 20.26 0.97
CA THR A 197 -1.78 20.74 -0.01
C THR A 197 -1.69 19.79 -1.19
N PRO A 198 -1.32 20.27 -2.39
CA PRO A 198 -0.91 19.41 -3.49
C PRO A 198 0.18 18.42 -3.07
N TYR A 199 0.16 17.22 -3.66
CA TYR A 199 1.12 16.17 -3.38
C TYR A 199 1.65 15.56 -4.67
N ASN A 200 2.98 15.52 -4.81
CA ASN A 200 3.65 14.88 -5.94
C ASN A 200 4.15 13.50 -5.55
N PHE A 201 3.65 12.48 -6.24
CA PHE A 201 4.17 11.13 -6.17
C PHE A 201 5.23 10.95 -7.28
N SER A 202 6.47 10.69 -6.86
CA SER A 202 7.57 10.31 -7.74
C SER A 202 8.42 9.22 -7.10
N PRO A 203 9.02 8.28 -7.87
CA PRO A 203 9.82 7.21 -7.29
C PRO A 203 10.99 7.69 -6.42
N SER A 204 11.56 8.85 -6.74
CA SER A 204 12.61 9.49 -5.95
C SER A 204 12.15 9.97 -4.57
N GLN A 205 10.87 10.34 -4.45
CA GLN A 205 10.28 10.84 -3.19
C GLN A 205 9.67 9.72 -2.36
N ILE A 206 9.01 8.77 -3.02
CA ILE A 206 8.23 7.74 -2.31
C ILE A 206 8.90 6.37 -2.29
N HIS A 207 10.08 6.23 -2.90
CA HIS A 207 10.89 5.00 -2.89
C HIS A 207 10.12 3.76 -3.37
N THR A 208 9.30 3.94 -4.41
CA THR A 208 8.59 2.86 -5.11
C THR A 208 8.18 3.35 -6.50
N ASN A 209 8.09 2.44 -7.46
CA ASN A 209 7.52 2.73 -8.78
C ASN A 209 6.00 2.48 -8.83
N LEU A 210 5.42 1.88 -7.79
CA LEU A 210 3.99 1.56 -7.72
C LEU A 210 3.44 2.01 -6.37
N ILE A 211 2.46 2.91 -6.43
CA ILE A 211 1.64 3.28 -5.29
C ILE A 211 0.17 3.07 -5.60
N LYS A 212 -0.52 2.48 -4.62
CA LYS A 212 -1.96 2.23 -4.67
C LYS A 212 -2.64 3.01 -3.56
N ILE A 213 -3.68 3.78 -3.88
CA ILE A 213 -4.53 4.47 -2.92
C ILE A 213 -5.92 3.83 -3.00
N MET A 214 -6.43 3.33 -1.88
CA MET A 214 -7.65 2.53 -1.86
C MET A 214 -8.46 2.81 -0.61
N LYS A 215 -9.74 2.46 -0.61
CA LYS A 215 -10.53 2.48 0.63
C LYS A 215 -9.94 1.52 1.68
N GLN A 216 -10.31 1.74 2.94
CA GLN A 216 -9.95 0.89 4.06
C GLN A 216 -10.19 -0.60 3.77
N LEU A 217 -9.14 -1.39 3.99
CA LEU A 217 -9.13 -2.86 3.84
C LEU A 217 -9.64 -3.36 2.48
N TYR A 218 -9.35 -2.60 1.40
CA TYR A 218 -9.76 -2.93 0.02
C TYR A 218 -9.35 -4.35 -0.41
N GLY A 219 -10.28 -5.03 -1.11
CA GLY A 219 -10.07 -6.39 -1.61
C GLY A 219 -10.10 -7.48 -0.54
N THR A 220 -10.50 -7.15 0.70
CA THR A 220 -10.55 -8.10 1.82
C THR A 220 -11.96 -8.32 2.35
N PRO A 221 -12.22 -9.40 3.13
CA PRO A 221 -13.52 -9.65 3.75
C PRO A 221 -13.99 -8.55 4.72
N TYR A 222 -13.08 -7.70 5.20
CA TYR A 222 -13.35 -6.63 6.16
C TYR A 222 -13.40 -5.24 5.51
N SER A 223 -13.40 -5.16 4.18
CA SER A 223 -13.46 -3.87 3.47
C SER A 223 -14.72 -3.09 3.86
N MET A 224 -14.58 -1.77 4.08
CA MET A 224 -15.74 -0.94 4.41
C MET A 224 -16.79 -0.93 3.29
N SER A 225 -18.06 -0.74 3.64
CA SER A 225 -19.13 -0.54 2.65
C SER A 225 -19.03 0.84 2.01
N GLY A 226 -19.30 0.95 0.72
CA GLY A 226 -19.19 2.21 -0.02
C GLY A 226 -17.75 2.60 -0.33
N GLN A 227 -17.56 3.87 -0.73
CA GLN A 227 -16.26 4.45 -1.08
C GLN A 227 -15.72 5.30 0.06
N ALA A 228 -14.40 5.31 0.23
CA ALA A 228 -13.75 6.30 1.09
C ALA A 228 -13.70 7.67 0.40
N GLU A 229 -13.45 8.76 1.12
CA GLU A 229 -13.42 10.11 0.55
C GLU A 229 -12.06 10.80 0.74
N ILE A 230 -11.49 11.33 -0.34
CA ILE A 230 -10.45 12.36 -0.31
C ILE A 230 -11.12 13.70 -0.67
N LYS A 231 -11.00 14.69 0.22
CA LYS A 231 -11.55 16.03 0.00
C LYS A 231 -10.43 17.04 -0.16
N ILE A 232 -10.37 17.70 -1.31
CA ILE A 232 -9.44 18.80 -1.54
C ILE A 232 -9.95 20.04 -0.80
N LYS A 233 -9.11 20.57 0.11
CA LYS A 233 -9.39 21.79 0.88
C LYS A 233 -8.41 22.90 0.51
N LYS A 234 -8.69 23.59 -0.59
CA LYS A 234 -7.89 24.73 -1.07
C LYS A 234 -7.79 25.91 -0.08
N GLY A 235 -8.75 26.04 0.83
CA GLY A 235 -8.86 27.18 1.76
C GLY A 235 -9.57 28.42 1.18
N GLY A 236 -10.01 28.36 -0.08
CA GLY A 236 -10.76 29.41 -0.77
C GLY A 236 -10.29 29.61 -2.22
N SER A 237 -11.14 30.17 -3.09
CA SER A 237 -10.81 30.35 -4.52
C SER A 237 -9.58 31.23 -4.76
N SER A 238 -9.31 32.21 -3.87
CA SER A 238 -8.15 33.12 -3.94
C SER A 238 -6.90 32.61 -3.22
N SER A 239 -6.91 31.40 -2.67
CA SER A 239 -5.76 30.81 -1.99
C SER A 239 -4.58 30.60 -2.94
N THR A 240 -3.36 30.80 -2.42
CA THR A 240 -2.09 30.63 -3.16
C THR A 240 -1.50 29.23 -3.03
N ILE A 241 -2.21 28.28 -2.43
CA ILE A 241 -1.70 26.92 -2.14
C ILE A 241 -1.37 26.10 -3.41
N GLU A 242 -1.94 26.51 -4.55
CA GLU A 242 -1.71 25.88 -5.85
C GLU A 242 -0.54 26.54 -6.62
N ASN A 243 0.08 27.61 -6.08
CA ASN A 243 1.13 28.34 -6.78
C ASN A 243 2.38 27.46 -6.96
N GLY A 244 2.80 27.30 -8.21
CA GLY A 244 3.98 26.49 -8.57
C GLY A 244 3.68 24.98 -8.71
N GLU A 245 2.45 24.57 -8.44
CA GLU A 245 2.02 23.17 -8.50
C GLU A 245 1.36 22.85 -9.85
N SER A 246 1.45 21.59 -10.28
CA SER A 246 0.87 21.15 -11.56
C SER A 246 -0.45 20.40 -11.43
N GLY A 247 -0.78 19.92 -10.23
CA GLY A 247 -2.05 19.27 -9.88
C GLY A 247 -2.12 18.96 -8.38
N TRP A 248 -3.32 18.69 -7.86
CA TRP A 248 -3.49 18.32 -6.44
C TRP A 248 -2.89 16.95 -6.11
N ILE A 249 -3.07 16.00 -7.02
CA ILE A 249 -2.42 14.68 -6.99
C ILE A 249 -1.57 14.59 -8.25
N GLN A 250 -0.25 14.57 -8.12
CA GLN A 250 0.66 14.52 -9.25
C GLN A 250 1.34 13.14 -9.30
N ALA A 251 1.47 12.57 -10.49
CA ALA A 251 2.25 11.37 -10.74
C ALA A 251 3.33 11.67 -11.78
N THR A 252 4.58 11.40 -11.44
CA THR A 252 5.75 11.78 -12.26
C THR A 252 6.86 10.74 -12.19
N ASN A 253 7.82 10.86 -13.10
CA ASN A 253 9.05 10.09 -13.25
C ASN A 253 8.83 8.58 -13.38
N GLY A 254 7.86 8.16 -14.21
CA GLY A 254 7.59 6.75 -14.49
C GLY A 254 6.82 6.01 -13.39
N LEU A 255 6.09 6.75 -12.55
CA LEU A 255 5.30 6.16 -11.47
C LEU A 255 4.04 5.45 -12.01
N GLN A 256 3.66 4.34 -11.40
CA GLN A 256 2.32 3.79 -11.52
C GLN A 256 1.47 4.23 -10.33
N LEU A 257 0.56 5.17 -10.55
CA LEU A 257 -0.45 5.58 -9.57
C LEU A 257 -1.75 4.82 -9.85
N ARG A 258 -2.24 4.08 -8.86
CA ARG A 258 -3.50 3.34 -8.98
C ARG A 258 -4.45 3.72 -7.85
N MET A 259 -5.70 4.00 -8.17
CA MET A 259 -6.71 4.41 -7.21
C MET A 259 -7.94 3.52 -7.29
N TYR A 260 -8.47 3.11 -6.13
CA TYR A 260 -9.58 2.15 -6.04
C TYR A 260 -10.66 2.59 -5.03
N GLU A 261 -11.91 2.74 -5.51
CA GLU A 261 -13.09 2.98 -4.66
C GLU A 261 -12.98 4.22 -3.76
N ILE A 262 -12.54 5.35 -4.35
CA ILE A 262 -12.39 6.64 -3.68
C ILE A 262 -13.31 7.70 -4.31
N ASN A 263 -14.03 8.43 -3.47
CA ASN A 263 -14.65 9.70 -3.82
C ASN A 263 -13.61 10.81 -3.73
N ILE A 264 -13.45 11.60 -4.77
CA ILE A 264 -12.63 12.81 -4.79
C ILE A 264 -13.57 14.01 -4.89
N THR A 265 -13.65 14.77 -3.80
CA THR A 265 -14.51 15.95 -3.68
C THR A 265 -13.69 17.19 -3.36
N THR A 266 -14.33 18.35 -3.38
CA THR A 266 -13.69 19.62 -3.01
C THR A 266 -14.51 20.36 -1.98
N ASN A 267 -13.90 21.33 -1.31
CA ASN A 267 -14.61 22.34 -0.52
C ASN A 267 -15.33 23.41 -1.37
N GLN A 268 -15.61 23.13 -2.64
CA GLN A 268 -16.24 24.01 -3.64
C GLN A 268 -15.41 25.25 -4.05
N SER A 269 -14.18 25.38 -3.56
CA SER A 269 -13.26 26.42 -4.05
C SER A 269 -12.95 26.19 -5.52
N ILE A 270 -12.76 27.28 -6.27
CA ILE A 270 -12.31 27.21 -7.66
C ILE A 270 -10.84 26.79 -7.67
N LEU A 271 -10.56 25.62 -8.22
CA LEU A 271 -9.20 25.11 -8.46
C LEU A 271 -8.61 25.80 -9.70
N THR A 272 -7.31 26.07 -9.70
CA THR A 272 -6.58 26.58 -10.88
C THR A 272 -5.65 25.55 -11.50
N ILE A 273 -5.50 24.40 -10.83
CA ILE A 273 -4.74 23.24 -11.28
C ILE A 273 -5.66 22.00 -11.33
N PRO A 274 -5.35 21.00 -12.16
CA PRO A 274 -6.04 19.72 -12.20
C PRO A 274 -6.14 19.04 -10.83
N VAL A 275 -7.15 18.20 -10.65
CA VAL A 275 -7.24 17.30 -9.50
C VAL A 275 -6.15 16.24 -9.60
N ILE A 276 -6.02 15.60 -10.77
CA ILE A 276 -4.93 14.68 -11.06
C ILE A 276 -4.13 15.22 -12.23
N TYR A 277 -2.82 15.30 -12.05
CA TYR A 277 -1.87 15.66 -13.10
C TYR A 277 -0.86 14.52 -13.29
N VAL A 278 -0.69 14.08 -14.53
CA VAL A 278 0.25 13.01 -14.88
C VAL A 278 1.25 13.55 -15.87
N GLN A 279 2.52 13.44 -15.52
CA GLN A 279 3.64 13.89 -16.35
C GLN A 279 4.36 12.68 -16.95
N ASP A 280 5.04 12.91 -18.09
CA ASP A 280 6.00 12.02 -18.75
C ASP A 280 5.45 10.70 -19.30
N SER A 281 6.27 10.03 -20.11
CA SER A 281 5.80 8.94 -20.97
C SER A 281 5.73 7.57 -20.33
N ASN A 282 6.27 7.42 -19.13
CA ASN A 282 6.38 6.13 -18.47
C ASN A 282 5.44 6.04 -17.25
N THR A 283 4.71 7.12 -16.96
CA THR A 283 3.78 7.19 -15.84
C THR A 283 2.43 6.62 -16.25
N LEU A 284 1.87 5.76 -15.39
CA LEU A 284 0.58 5.11 -15.58
C LEU A 284 -0.41 5.60 -14.53
N LEU A 285 -1.62 5.91 -14.97
CA LEU A 285 -2.74 6.22 -14.08
C LEU A 285 -3.84 5.17 -14.24
N GLU A 286 -4.14 4.45 -13.17
CA GLU A 286 -5.28 3.53 -13.09
C GLU A 286 -6.32 4.06 -12.11
N LEU A 287 -7.55 4.21 -12.56
CA LEU A 287 -8.69 4.65 -11.78
C LEU A 287 -9.78 3.59 -11.89
N ASN A 288 -10.10 2.94 -10.79
CA ASN A 288 -11.17 1.95 -10.74
C ASN A 288 -12.22 2.35 -9.72
N THR A 289 -13.42 2.60 -10.20
CA THR A 289 -14.57 2.99 -9.38
C THR A 289 -14.26 4.26 -8.58
N ILE A 290 -13.74 5.28 -9.25
CA ILE A 290 -13.45 6.60 -8.66
C ILE A 290 -14.60 7.54 -8.96
N ILE A 291 -15.05 8.32 -7.97
CA ILE A 291 -16.09 9.33 -8.16
C ILE A 291 -15.48 10.71 -7.98
N PHE A 292 -15.37 11.48 -9.06
CA PHE A 292 -15.02 12.90 -9.03
C PHE A 292 -16.31 13.71 -8.94
N SER A 293 -16.56 14.41 -7.83
CA SER A 293 -17.83 15.11 -7.61
C SER A 293 -17.67 16.48 -6.98
N GLY A 294 -18.45 17.46 -7.47
CA GLY A 294 -18.50 18.81 -6.90
C GLY A 294 -17.17 19.55 -7.07
N ILE A 295 -16.69 19.65 -8.30
CA ILE A 295 -15.39 20.27 -8.61
C ILE A 295 -15.62 21.52 -9.46
N ASN A 296 -15.07 22.65 -9.01
CA ASN A 296 -15.02 23.89 -9.77
C ASN A 296 -13.57 24.10 -10.23
N LEU A 297 -13.32 24.15 -11.54
CA LEU A 297 -12.00 24.40 -12.14
C LEU A 297 -12.07 25.69 -12.95
N SER A 298 -11.02 26.50 -12.93
CA SER A 298 -10.88 27.64 -13.83
C SER A 298 -9.64 27.49 -14.70
N THR A 299 -9.82 27.68 -16.01
CA THR A 299 -8.75 27.83 -17.00
C THR A 299 -8.63 29.31 -17.39
N THR A 300 -7.41 29.75 -17.61
CA THR A 300 -7.12 31.10 -18.09
C THR A 300 -6.10 31.05 -19.20
N ALA A 301 -6.04 32.09 -20.04
CA ALA A 301 -5.00 32.19 -21.07
C ALA A 301 -3.57 32.05 -20.49
N ALA A 302 -3.35 32.50 -19.25
CA ALA A 302 -2.07 32.39 -18.57
C ALA A 302 -1.75 30.97 -18.08
N THR A 303 -2.78 30.19 -17.72
CA THR A 303 -2.62 28.84 -17.16
C THR A 303 -2.81 27.73 -18.19
N GLY A 304 -3.31 28.08 -19.38
CA GLY A 304 -3.59 27.16 -20.48
C GLY A 304 -4.85 26.33 -20.26
N ALA A 305 -5.17 25.53 -21.28
CA ALA A 305 -6.25 24.55 -21.23
C ALA A 305 -5.94 23.43 -20.22
N LYS A 306 -6.94 22.97 -19.47
CA LYS A 306 -6.76 21.97 -18.39
C LYS A 306 -7.91 20.97 -18.32
N GLY A 307 -7.59 19.79 -17.80
CA GLY A 307 -8.59 18.79 -17.41
C GLY A 307 -8.74 18.71 -15.89
N ILE A 308 -9.83 18.11 -15.40
CA ILE A 308 -9.90 17.61 -14.00
C ILE A 308 -8.82 16.55 -13.80
N ILE A 309 -8.73 15.62 -14.77
CA ILE A 309 -7.56 14.78 -14.99
C ILE A 309 -6.82 15.37 -16.19
N HIS A 310 -5.56 15.73 -15.99
CA HIS A 310 -4.70 16.27 -17.03
C HIS A 310 -3.52 15.33 -17.26
N ILE A 311 -3.47 14.77 -18.45
CA ILE A 311 -2.40 13.88 -18.93
C ILE A 311 -1.50 14.69 -19.85
N ASN A 312 -0.29 15.02 -19.39
CA ASN A 312 0.68 15.81 -20.16
C ASN A 312 1.79 14.92 -20.77
N VAL A 313 1.70 14.75 -22.09
CA VAL A 313 2.64 14.14 -23.07
C VAL A 313 2.87 12.61 -23.08
N ASN A 314 3.31 12.19 -24.27
CA ASN A 314 3.62 10.91 -24.93
C ASN A 314 3.40 9.58 -24.24
N ASN A 315 2.72 8.64 -24.90
CA ASN A 315 2.80 7.20 -24.58
C ASN A 315 2.30 6.80 -23.18
N GLN A 316 1.41 7.60 -22.59
CA GLN A 316 0.79 7.25 -21.32
C GLN A 316 -0.32 6.19 -21.47
N HIS A 317 -0.45 5.38 -20.43
CA HIS A 317 -1.56 4.45 -20.21
C HIS A 317 -2.50 5.04 -19.17
N LEU A 318 -3.61 5.62 -19.61
CA LEU A 318 -4.75 5.88 -18.73
C LEU A 318 -5.65 4.64 -18.75
N ILE A 319 -5.94 4.10 -17.57
CA ILE A 319 -6.97 3.07 -17.40
C ILE A 319 -8.02 3.65 -16.46
N ALA A 320 -9.22 3.91 -16.99
CA ALA A 320 -10.37 4.33 -16.19
C ALA A 320 -11.48 3.29 -16.35
N HIS A 321 -11.91 2.71 -15.24
CA HIS A 321 -12.96 1.69 -15.22
C HIS A 321 -14.02 2.04 -14.17
N SER A 322 -15.29 2.02 -14.56
CA SER A 322 -16.44 2.21 -13.66
C SER A 322 -16.38 3.53 -12.84
N SER A 323 -15.67 4.53 -13.36
CA SER A 323 -15.48 5.82 -12.68
C SER A 323 -16.54 6.85 -13.09
N VAL A 324 -16.93 7.72 -12.17
CA VAL A 324 -17.97 8.74 -12.39
C VAL A 324 -17.37 10.12 -12.24
N PHE A 325 -17.72 11.02 -13.17
CA PHE A 325 -17.46 12.44 -13.10
C PHE A 325 -18.81 13.13 -13.03
N GLU A 326 -19.06 13.88 -11.95
CA GLU A 326 -20.35 14.53 -11.76
C GLU A 326 -20.28 15.89 -11.09
N ASN A 327 -21.23 16.77 -11.45
CA ASN A 327 -21.36 18.09 -10.85
C ASN A 327 -20.04 18.88 -10.94
N ILE A 328 -19.53 19.01 -12.16
CA ILE A 328 -18.25 19.65 -12.45
C ILE A 328 -18.52 20.92 -13.25
N THR A 329 -18.00 22.05 -12.76
CA THR A 329 -18.04 23.33 -13.46
C THR A 329 -16.62 23.71 -13.87
N ILE A 330 -16.41 23.99 -15.15
CA ILE A 330 -15.14 24.45 -15.69
C ILE A 330 -15.33 25.82 -16.33
N GLU A 331 -14.77 26.84 -15.69
CA GLU A 331 -14.77 28.21 -16.15
C GLU A 331 -13.58 28.48 -17.07
N GLY A 332 -13.79 29.24 -18.15
CA GLY A 332 -12.74 29.52 -19.14
C GLY A 332 -12.74 28.52 -20.31
N GLU A 333 -11.94 28.82 -21.34
CA GLU A 333 -11.86 28.03 -22.57
C GLU A 333 -10.87 26.86 -22.44
N GLY A 334 -11.11 25.77 -23.17
CA GLY A 334 -10.23 24.59 -23.23
C GLY A 334 -10.30 23.65 -22.02
N GLY A 335 -11.29 23.85 -21.15
CA GLY A 335 -11.55 23.06 -19.95
C GLY A 335 -12.24 21.71 -20.23
N ASN A 336 -11.73 20.60 -19.66
CA ASN A 336 -12.26 19.25 -19.92
C ASN A 336 -12.36 18.40 -18.64
N ALA A 337 -13.18 17.33 -18.66
CA ALA A 337 -13.15 16.36 -17.56
C ALA A 337 -11.84 15.55 -17.58
N ILE A 338 -11.46 15.05 -18.75
CA ILE A 338 -10.19 14.36 -18.99
C ILE A 338 -9.52 15.05 -20.17
N ARG A 339 -8.33 15.59 -19.96
CA ARG A 339 -7.53 16.25 -21.00
C ARG A 339 -6.28 15.43 -21.28
N PHE A 340 -6.03 15.17 -22.55
CA PHE A 340 -4.76 14.65 -23.05
C PHE A 340 -4.05 15.78 -23.82
N ASP A 341 -2.86 16.15 -23.38
CA ASP A 341 -2.03 17.14 -24.05
C ASP A 341 -0.88 16.42 -24.77
N ASN A 342 -0.93 16.38 -26.11
CA ASN A 342 0.02 15.64 -26.93
C ASN A 342 0.87 16.60 -27.78
N ASN A 343 1.95 17.10 -27.19
CA ASN A 343 2.75 18.17 -27.79
C ASN A 343 3.82 17.67 -28.79
N ILE A 344 3.97 16.36 -28.97
CA ILE A 344 4.74 15.77 -30.08
C ILE A 344 3.92 14.60 -30.67
N ASN A 345 4.05 14.30 -31.97
CA ASN A 345 3.27 13.25 -32.66
C ASN A 345 3.52 11.82 -32.11
N SER A 346 3.03 11.53 -30.92
CA SER A 346 3.18 10.25 -30.23
C SER A 346 1.83 9.56 -30.06
N THR A 347 1.86 8.26 -29.81
CA THR A 347 0.63 7.50 -29.52
C THR A 347 0.24 7.71 -28.05
N ILE A 348 -1.05 7.88 -27.79
CA ILE A 348 -1.63 7.86 -26.45
C ILE A 348 -2.55 6.65 -26.37
N THR A 349 -2.42 5.85 -25.30
CA THR A 349 -3.28 4.68 -25.08
C THR A 349 -4.16 4.93 -23.86
N ALA A 350 -5.47 5.07 -24.07
CA ALA A 350 -6.43 5.20 -23.00
C ALA A 350 -7.49 4.09 -23.09
N SER A 351 -7.76 3.43 -21.97
CA SER A 351 -8.87 2.48 -21.82
C SER A 351 -9.87 3.08 -20.84
N ILE A 352 -10.98 3.60 -21.37
CA ILE A 352 -12.06 4.20 -20.57
C ILE A 352 -13.30 3.33 -20.76
N SER A 353 -13.74 2.65 -19.70
CA SER A 353 -14.82 1.66 -19.77
C SER A 353 -15.78 1.80 -18.59
N ASN A 354 -17.08 1.69 -18.85
CA ASN A 354 -18.15 1.83 -17.84
C ASN A 354 -18.10 3.16 -17.06
N CYS A 355 -17.44 4.19 -17.59
CA CYS A 355 -17.38 5.50 -16.95
C CYS A 355 -18.62 6.33 -17.27
N SER A 356 -19.01 7.22 -16.35
CA SER A 356 -20.15 8.12 -16.54
C SER A 356 -19.75 9.58 -16.33
N PHE A 357 -20.28 10.47 -17.16
CA PHE A 357 -20.11 11.93 -17.05
C PHE A 357 -21.48 12.58 -16.92
N LYS A 358 -21.74 13.26 -15.80
CA LYS A 358 -23.07 13.81 -15.46
C LYS A 358 -22.93 15.28 -15.04
N ASN A 359 -23.79 16.16 -15.52
CA ASN A 359 -23.78 17.58 -15.10
C ASN A 359 -22.39 18.23 -15.21
N ILE A 360 -21.73 18.04 -16.36
CA ILE A 360 -20.45 18.68 -16.66
C ILE A 360 -20.76 19.98 -17.42
N ASN A 361 -20.38 21.11 -16.84
CA ASN A 361 -20.56 22.43 -17.44
C ASN A 361 -19.18 23.01 -17.78
N ALA A 362 -18.83 23.05 -19.05
CA ALA A 362 -17.57 23.62 -19.54
C ALA A 362 -17.84 24.60 -20.70
N LYS A 363 -17.11 25.71 -20.74
CA LYS A 363 -17.30 26.76 -21.75
C LYS A 363 -16.36 26.54 -22.95
N ALA A 364 -16.94 26.08 -24.07
CA ALA A 364 -16.29 25.84 -25.38
C ALA A 364 -15.16 24.78 -25.37
N ASP A 365 -15.07 24.03 -26.48
CA ASP A 365 -14.28 22.79 -26.66
C ASP A 365 -14.61 21.68 -25.65
N SER A 366 -15.86 21.20 -25.72
CA SER A 366 -16.33 19.96 -25.06
C SER A 366 -15.97 18.72 -25.87
#